data_AF-A0A7S4B7V1-F1
#
_entry.id   AF-A0A7S4B7V1-F1
#
_cell.length_a   1.000
_cell.length_b   1.000
_cell.length_c   1.000
_cell.angle_alpha   90.00
_cell.angle_beta   90.00
_cell.angle_gamma   90.00
#
_symmetry.space_group_name_H-M   'P 1'
#
loop_
_entity.id
_entity.type
_entity.pdbx_description
1 polymer ?
#
loop_
_entity_poly.entity_id
_entity_poly.type
_entity_poly.pdbx_seq_one_letter_code
_entity_poly.pdbx_strand_id
1 'polypeptide(L)'
;MASIMIAFAHATIMANTALTIYGDGREEMPVWPPAVAESASVMDLHREYGNIFESGNRNAASHLWASFLIDRQAQMTQSRFEMFFTGFCAISGSPLSPRDFNRYQMTLPFVGGGESTGYMYYCCWPCVCDTNDFIRVDTLNVTLADGIERTYHVAVIGDPCERPEALREPFVQPFYSRGPTTLERDAPEVRCKDGKLVGATRSQHGYIVIQLFPLAENYEPNALAQGAVPPKPGRLFMNAIGQRYQDEGEYAIMCHKRAENGYNSGMGEIFRRVAAISPVGARALAGDENGSCQEGALPVAATAEELTSSQS
;
A
#
# COMPACT_ATOMS: atom_id res chain seq x y z
N MET A 1 19.77 -45.13 57.81
CA MET A 1 19.03 -43.90 57.46
C MET A 1 19.94 -43.04 56.62
N ALA A 2 19.70 -43.02 55.31
CA ALA A 2 20.50 -42.31 54.33
C ALA A 2 19.97 -40.89 54.14
N SER A 3 20.85 -39.92 53.90
CA SER A 3 20.53 -38.71 53.17
C SER A 3 21.81 -38.16 52.54
N ILE A 4 21.92 -38.42 51.24
CA ILE A 4 22.91 -37.82 50.34
C ILE A 4 22.23 -36.57 49.78
N MET A 5 22.72 -35.39 50.11
CA MET A 5 22.33 -34.14 49.44
C MET A 5 23.19 -33.97 48.18
N ILE A 6 22.56 -34.11 47.01
CA ILE A 6 23.13 -33.77 45.71
C ILE A 6 22.83 -32.29 45.46
N ALA A 7 23.87 -31.45 45.46
CA ALA A 7 23.77 -30.07 45.04
C ALA A 7 23.83 -30.00 43.50
N PHE A 8 22.72 -29.64 42.87
CA PHE A 8 22.68 -29.33 41.44
C PHE A 8 23.18 -27.89 41.22
N ALA A 9 24.40 -27.76 40.69
CA ALA A 9 24.88 -26.50 40.14
C ALA A 9 24.16 -26.23 38.80
N HIS A 10 23.24 -25.27 38.79
CA HIS A 10 22.69 -24.73 37.55
C HIS A 10 23.75 -23.82 36.91
N ALA A 11 24.37 -24.29 35.82
CA ALA A 11 25.16 -23.45 34.95
C ALA A 11 24.22 -22.56 34.13
N THR A 12 24.14 -21.28 34.47
CA THR A 12 23.48 -20.27 33.64
C THR A 12 24.34 -20.06 32.39
N ILE A 13 23.89 -20.58 31.24
CA ILE A 13 24.48 -20.26 29.94
C ILE A 13 24.09 -18.81 29.62
N MET A 14 25.00 -17.88 29.89
CA MET A 14 24.95 -16.53 29.31
C MET A 14 25.29 -16.68 27.82
N ALA A 15 24.27 -16.73 26.98
CA ALA A 15 24.45 -16.60 25.53
C ALA A 15 24.90 -15.17 25.26
N ASN A 16 26.21 -15.01 25.11
CA ASN A 16 26.85 -13.74 24.77
C ASN A 16 26.74 -13.56 23.25
N THR A 17 25.59 -13.12 22.76
CA THR A 17 25.44 -12.68 21.36
C THR A 17 26.14 -11.33 21.20
N ALA A 18 27.39 -11.38 20.76
CA ALA A 18 28.08 -10.19 20.26
C ALA A 18 27.33 -9.69 19.02
N LEU A 19 26.75 -8.49 19.11
CA LEU A 19 26.17 -7.77 17.98
C LEU A 19 27.28 -7.47 16.96
N THR A 20 27.11 -7.90 15.72
CA THR A 20 27.95 -7.45 14.60
C THR A 20 27.30 -6.19 14.03
N ILE A 21 27.88 -5.03 14.30
CA ILE A 21 27.36 -3.74 13.80
C ILE A 21 27.80 -3.57 12.34
N TYR A 22 26.85 -3.42 11.41
CA TYR A 22 27.13 -2.90 10.07
C TYR A 22 27.50 -1.41 10.16
N GLY A 23 28.32 -0.92 9.23
CA GLY A 23 28.89 0.44 9.24
C GLY A 23 27.89 1.62 9.22
N ASP A 24 26.58 1.37 9.26
CA ASP A 24 25.51 2.39 9.35
C ASP A 24 24.85 2.50 10.74
N GLY A 25 25.29 1.70 11.73
CA GLY A 25 24.82 1.80 13.11
C GLY A 25 23.46 1.13 13.40
N ARG A 26 22.90 0.33 12.48
CA ARG A 26 21.75 -0.53 12.80
C ARG A 26 22.18 -1.81 13.52
N GLU A 27 21.46 -2.15 14.58
CA GLU A 27 21.54 -3.46 15.23
C GLU A 27 21.25 -4.56 14.20
N GLU A 28 22.07 -5.62 14.21
CA GLU A 28 21.95 -6.73 13.25
C GLU A 28 20.56 -7.35 13.38
N MET A 29 19.70 -7.14 12.38
CA MET A 29 18.34 -7.63 12.48
C MET A 29 18.34 -9.16 12.50
N PRO A 30 17.73 -9.80 13.51
CA PRO A 30 17.75 -11.25 13.63
C PRO A 30 17.25 -11.92 12.36
N VAL A 31 17.89 -13.05 12.03
CA VAL A 31 17.48 -13.88 10.90
C VAL A 31 16.04 -14.32 11.13
N TRP A 32 15.17 -13.96 10.20
CA TRP A 32 13.82 -14.49 10.13
C TRP A 32 13.88 -15.82 9.37
N PRO A 33 13.68 -16.99 10.00
CA PRO A 33 13.94 -18.28 9.36
C PRO A 33 13.30 -18.45 7.97
N PRO A 34 12.05 -17.98 7.72
CA PRO A 34 11.45 -18.00 6.39
C PRO A 34 12.20 -17.22 5.32
N ALA A 35 12.98 -16.19 5.66
CA ALA A 35 13.76 -15.40 4.72
C ALA A 35 14.86 -16.21 4.02
N VAL A 36 15.37 -17.25 4.70
CA VAL A 36 16.48 -18.10 4.24
C VAL A 36 16.07 -19.54 3.96
N ALA A 37 14.84 -19.93 4.30
CA ALA A 37 14.34 -21.29 4.11
C ALA A 37 14.28 -21.73 2.64
N GLU A 38 14.55 -23.01 2.39
CA GLU A 38 14.44 -23.62 1.05
C GLU A 38 13.01 -23.51 0.49
N SER A 39 11.99 -23.65 1.34
CA SER A 39 10.58 -23.70 0.95
C SER A 39 9.72 -22.64 1.67
N ALA A 40 10.02 -21.37 1.45
CA ALA A 40 9.24 -20.26 2.00
C ALA A 40 7.89 -20.07 1.26
N SER A 41 6.89 -19.61 1.99
CA SER A 41 5.56 -19.31 1.44
C SER A 41 4.96 -18.07 2.10
N VAL A 42 3.96 -17.44 1.47
CA VAL A 42 3.24 -16.31 2.10
C VAL A 42 2.62 -16.66 3.47
N MET A 43 2.37 -17.94 3.77
CA MET A 43 1.86 -18.37 5.07
C MET A 43 2.88 -18.12 6.19
N ASP A 44 4.18 -18.13 5.87
CA ASP A 44 5.23 -17.75 6.81
C ASP A 44 5.11 -16.29 7.21
N LEU A 45 4.89 -15.40 6.23
CA LEU A 45 4.61 -13.98 6.49
C LEU A 45 3.34 -13.83 7.33
N HIS A 46 2.27 -14.55 7.02
CA HIS A 46 1.01 -14.44 7.77
C HIS A 46 1.13 -14.89 9.22
N ARG A 47 2.05 -15.81 9.55
CA ARG A 47 2.33 -16.20 10.93
C ARG A 47 2.92 -15.06 11.77
N GLU A 48 3.51 -14.05 11.11
CA GLU A 48 4.03 -12.85 11.76
C GLU A 48 2.94 -11.79 12.03
N TYR A 49 1.67 -12.06 11.71
CA TYR A 49 0.57 -11.09 11.87
C TYR A 49 0.54 -10.47 13.28
N GLY A 50 0.66 -11.28 14.34
CA GLY A 50 0.64 -10.79 15.72
C GLY A 50 1.91 -10.05 16.14
N ASN A 51 3.01 -10.25 15.43
CA ASN A 51 4.27 -9.52 15.65
C ASN A 51 4.29 -8.19 14.90
N ILE A 52 3.57 -8.11 13.78
CA ILE A 52 3.51 -6.92 12.91
C ILE A 52 2.40 -5.97 13.34
N PHE A 53 1.26 -6.51 13.80
CA PHE A 53 0.13 -5.73 14.29
C PHE A 53 -0.05 -5.95 15.79
N GLU A 54 0.62 -5.15 16.60
CA GLU A 54 0.58 -5.19 18.06
C GLU A 54 -0.85 -5.07 18.62
N SER A 55 -1.71 -4.32 17.95
CA SER A 55 -3.12 -4.15 18.32
C SER A 55 -4.00 -5.30 17.81
N GLY A 56 -3.49 -6.14 16.92
CA GLY A 56 -4.25 -7.13 16.15
C GLY A 56 -5.11 -6.56 15.01
N ASN A 57 -5.07 -5.25 14.73
CA ASN A 57 -5.92 -4.60 13.72
C ASN A 57 -5.10 -3.98 12.57
N ARG A 58 -5.05 -4.70 11.45
CA ARG A 58 -4.36 -4.29 10.20
C ARG A 58 -4.94 -3.09 9.42
N ASN A 59 -6.05 -2.49 9.86
CA ASN A 59 -6.73 -1.46 9.06
C ASN A 59 -5.78 -0.30 8.71
N ALA A 60 -5.72 0.06 7.43
CA ALA A 60 -4.81 1.09 6.89
C ALA A 60 -3.32 0.91 7.25
N ALA A 61 -2.91 -0.32 7.61
CA ALA A 61 -1.59 -0.62 8.16
C ALA A 61 -0.73 -1.51 7.25
N SER A 62 -1.02 -1.57 5.95
CA SER A 62 -0.22 -2.34 4.97
C SER A 62 1.25 -1.91 4.94
N HIS A 63 1.57 -0.67 5.33
CA HIS A 63 2.94 -0.18 5.49
C HIS A 63 3.76 -1.02 6.48
N LEU A 64 3.14 -1.64 7.49
CA LEU A 64 3.84 -2.49 8.46
C LEU A 64 4.24 -3.84 7.83
N TRP A 65 3.39 -4.42 6.97
CA TRP A 65 3.79 -5.58 6.17
C TRP A 65 4.97 -5.26 5.26
N ALA A 66 4.89 -4.13 4.54
CA ALA A 66 5.93 -3.71 3.63
C ALA A 66 7.26 -3.47 4.37
N SER A 67 7.22 -2.77 5.50
CA SER A 67 8.40 -2.45 6.29
C SER A 67 9.03 -3.70 6.90
N PHE A 68 8.22 -4.63 7.43
CA PHE A 68 8.70 -5.91 7.94
C PHE A 68 9.56 -6.67 6.92
N LEU A 69 9.12 -6.69 5.65
CA LEU A 69 9.84 -7.32 4.55
C LEU A 69 11.06 -6.52 4.09
N ILE A 70 10.93 -5.20 3.97
CA ILE A 70 12.02 -4.33 3.51
C ILE A 70 13.17 -4.28 4.51
N ASP A 71 12.88 -4.25 5.80
CA ASP A 71 13.93 -4.32 6.80
C ASP A 71 14.74 -5.61 6.59
N ARG A 72 14.07 -6.72 6.25
CA ARG A 72 14.65 -8.07 6.12
C ARG A 72 15.19 -8.37 4.72
N GLN A 73 15.22 -7.39 3.85
CA GLN A 73 15.60 -7.54 2.43
C GLN A 73 16.93 -8.28 2.23
N ALA A 74 17.95 -7.98 3.05
CA ALA A 74 19.30 -8.52 2.93
C ALA A 74 19.38 -10.02 3.27
N GLN A 75 18.30 -10.58 3.83
CA GLN A 75 18.20 -12.01 4.14
C GLN A 75 17.57 -12.81 2.99
N MET A 76 16.96 -12.15 1.99
CA MET A 76 16.11 -12.80 0.99
C MET A 76 16.71 -12.78 -0.42
N THR A 77 16.41 -13.82 -1.19
CA THR A 77 16.57 -13.77 -2.65
C THR A 77 15.51 -12.84 -3.26
N GLN A 78 15.76 -12.37 -4.48
CA GLN A 78 14.79 -11.56 -5.24
C GLN A 78 13.41 -12.22 -5.33
N SER A 79 13.36 -13.47 -5.78
CA SER A 79 12.11 -14.21 -5.92
C SER A 79 11.33 -14.36 -4.61
N ARG A 80 12.04 -14.50 -3.48
CA ARG A 80 11.41 -14.62 -2.16
C ARG A 80 10.88 -13.29 -1.66
N PHE A 81 11.67 -12.22 -1.82
CA PHE A 81 11.26 -10.86 -1.48
C PHE A 81 9.98 -10.47 -2.24
N GLU A 82 9.98 -10.65 -3.56
CA GLU A 82 8.81 -10.36 -4.41
C GLU A 82 7.61 -11.25 -4.07
N MET A 83 7.83 -12.55 -3.82
CA MET A 83 6.76 -13.48 -3.43
C MET A 83 6.04 -13.03 -2.16
N PHE A 84 6.76 -12.61 -1.13
CA PHE A 84 6.14 -12.17 0.12
C PHE A 84 5.26 -10.92 -0.04
N PHE A 85 5.65 -9.99 -0.93
CA PHE A 85 4.84 -8.80 -1.23
C PHE A 85 3.51 -9.10 -1.91
N THR A 86 3.36 -10.27 -2.53
CA THR A 86 2.06 -10.74 -3.05
C THR A 86 1.12 -11.27 -1.95
N GLY A 87 1.63 -11.39 -0.72
CA GLY A 87 0.97 -12.02 0.41
C GLY A 87 -0.01 -11.13 1.18
N PHE A 88 -0.21 -9.86 0.82
CA PHE A 88 -1.13 -8.99 1.56
C PHE A 88 -1.78 -7.94 0.65
N CYS A 89 -2.95 -7.46 1.07
CA CYS A 89 -3.68 -6.42 0.37
C CYS A 89 -3.12 -5.03 0.71
N ALA A 90 -2.79 -4.23 -0.31
CA ALA A 90 -2.25 -2.88 -0.11
C ALA A 90 -3.21 -1.92 0.61
N ILE A 91 -4.53 -2.12 0.45
CA ILE A 91 -5.57 -1.24 1.00
C ILE A 91 -5.95 -1.66 2.42
N SER A 92 -6.34 -2.93 2.57
CA SER A 92 -6.92 -3.42 3.83
C SER A 92 -5.90 -4.02 4.80
N GLY A 93 -4.67 -4.31 4.35
CA GLY A 93 -3.70 -5.08 5.12
C GLY A 93 -4.07 -6.56 5.28
N SER A 94 -5.17 -7.03 4.67
CA SER A 94 -5.62 -8.43 4.79
C SER A 94 -4.60 -9.40 4.20
N PRO A 95 -4.31 -10.53 4.88
CA PRO A 95 -3.54 -11.63 4.31
C PRO A 95 -4.14 -12.14 2.99
N LEU A 96 -3.30 -12.37 1.99
CA LEU A 96 -3.67 -12.92 0.69
C LEU A 96 -2.96 -14.24 0.45
N SER A 97 -3.70 -15.22 -0.05
CA SER A 97 -3.10 -16.30 -0.83
C SER A 97 -2.92 -15.80 -2.27
N PRO A 98 -1.69 -15.74 -2.81
CA PRO A 98 -1.44 -15.29 -4.16
C PRO A 98 -2.17 -16.19 -5.14
N ARG A 99 -3.08 -15.60 -5.91
CA ARG A 99 -3.81 -16.24 -7.00
C ARG A 99 -4.00 -15.21 -8.10
N ASP A 100 -4.21 -15.66 -9.32
CA ASP A 100 -4.43 -14.78 -10.47
C ASP A 100 -5.58 -13.79 -10.24
N PHE A 101 -6.64 -14.21 -9.54
CA PHE A 101 -7.78 -13.35 -9.23
C PHE A 101 -7.46 -12.23 -8.23
N ASN A 102 -6.37 -12.32 -7.48
CA ASN A 102 -5.96 -11.27 -6.54
C ASN A 102 -4.95 -10.29 -7.16
N ARG A 103 -4.51 -10.52 -8.41
CA ARG A 103 -3.55 -9.67 -9.12
C ARG A 103 -4.30 -8.71 -10.02
N TYR A 104 -4.15 -7.42 -9.76
CA TYR A 104 -4.82 -6.35 -10.49
C TYR A 104 -3.78 -5.52 -11.23
N GLN A 105 -3.96 -5.37 -12.54
CA GLN A 105 -3.22 -4.41 -13.32
C GLN A 105 -3.84 -3.04 -13.10
N MET A 106 -3.02 -2.09 -12.65
CA MET A 106 -3.41 -0.71 -12.34
C MET A 106 -2.51 0.24 -13.11
N THR A 107 -3.05 1.38 -13.53
CA THR A 107 -2.30 2.52 -14.05
C THR A 107 -2.39 3.65 -13.02
N LEU A 108 -1.27 3.97 -12.40
CA LEU A 108 -1.20 4.90 -11.28
C LEU A 108 -0.26 6.06 -11.60
N PRO A 109 -0.54 7.29 -11.12
CA PRO A 109 0.36 8.41 -11.36
C PRO A 109 1.68 8.21 -10.63
N PHE A 110 2.77 8.58 -11.28
CA PHE A 110 4.13 8.45 -10.76
C PHE A 110 4.57 9.73 -10.02
N VAL A 111 5.31 9.59 -8.93
CA VAL A 111 5.87 10.71 -8.19
C VAL A 111 6.87 11.47 -9.06
N GLY A 112 6.59 12.74 -9.33
CA GLY A 112 7.39 13.57 -10.26
C GLY A 112 6.78 13.70 -11.66
N GLY A 113 5.65 13.05 -11.92
CA GLY A 113 4.85 13.21 -13.13
C GLY A 113 4.81 11.94 -14.00
N GLY A 114 3.83 11.91 -14.90
CA GLY A 114 3.53 10.73 -15.71
C GLY A 114 2.75 9.67 -14.95
N GLU A 115 2.60 8.51 -15.58
CA GLU A 115 1.89 7.35 -15.04
C GLU A 115 2.73 6.10 -15.22
N SER A 116 2.40 5.06 -14.45
CA SER A 116 3.02 3.75 -14.54
C SER A 116 1.94 2.67 -14.47
N THR A 117 2.01 1.72 -15.39
CA THR A 117 1.16 0.54 -15.39
C THR A 117 1.90 -0.64 -14.80
N GLY A 118 1.30 -1.29 -13.82
CA GLY A 118 1.90 -2.38 -13.08
C GLY A 118 0.87 -3.17 -12.29
N TYR A 119 1.35 -3.98 -11.35
CA TYR A 119 0.51 -4.91 -10.61
C TYR A 119 0.40 -4.55 -9.13
N MET A 120 -0.83 -4.62 -8.63
CA MET A 120 -1.19 -4.53 -7.21
C MET A 120 -1.91 -5.81 -6.78
N TYR A 121 -1.92 -6.09 -5.48
CA TYR A 121 -2.59 -7.26 -4.92
C TYR A 121 -3.70 -6.86 -3.95
N TYR A 122 -4.93 -7.33 -4.20
CA TYR A 122 -6.12 -6.97 -3.43
C TYR A 122 -6.91 -8.18 -2.94
N CYS A 123 -7.63 -8.01 -1.84
CA CYS A 123 -8.54 -9.03 -1.30
C CYS A 123 -9.94 -9.01 -1.92
N CYS A 124 -10.35 -7.89 -2.51
CA CYS A 124 -11.68 -7.70 -3.08
C CYS A 124 -11.72 -6.51 -4.05
N TRP A 125 -12.73 -6.50 -4.94
CA TRP A 125 -12.86 -5.48 -5.97
C TRP A 125 -12.97 -4.02 -5.47
N PRO A 126 -13.58 -3.69 -4.31
CA PRO A 126 -13.65 -2.29 -3.87
C PRO A 126 -12.26 -1.67 -3.68
N CYS A 127 -11.25 -2.47 -3.34
CA CYS A 127 -9.87 -2.00 -3.18
C CYS A 127 -9.30 -1.41 -4.48
N VAL A 128 -9.73 -1.89 -5.65
CA VAL A 128 -9.38 -1.29 -6.95
C VAL A 128 -9.79 0.18 -6.96
N CYS A 129 -11.03 0.46 -6.59
CA CYS A 129 -11.60 1.81 -6.57
C CYS A 129 -11.00 2.69 -5.46
N ASP A 130 -10.58 2.08 -4.35
CA ASP A 130 -10.02 2.81 -3.22
C ASP A 130 -8.55 3.25 -3.46
N THR A 131 -7.93 2.79 -4.55
CA THR A 131 -6.52 3.04 -4.91
C THR A 131 -6.31 4.40 -5.59
N ASN A 132 -7.14 4.72 -6.60
CA ASN A 132 -6.81 5.70 -7.63
C ASN A 132 -6.55 7.13 -7.11
N ASP A 133 -7.23 7.54 -6.04
CA ASP A 133 -7.19 8.94 -5.60
C ASP A 133 -5.90 9.29 -4.85
N PHE A 134 -5.39 8.37 -4.03
CA PHE A 134 -4.33 8.68 -3.06
C PHE A 134 -3.04 7.89 -3.26
N ILE A 135 -3.08 6.76 -3.95
CA ILE A 135 -1.89 5.94 -4.20
C ILE A 135 -1.14 6.50 -5.41
N ARG A 136 0.17 6.59 -5.29
CA ARG A 136 1.10 6.91 -6.38
C ARG A 136 2.16 5.83 -6.49
N VAL A 137 2.86 5.81 -7.61
CA VAL A 137 4.06 4.98 -7.80
C VAL A 137 5.29 5.83 -7.49
N ASP A 138 6.21 5.27 -6.72
CA ASP A 138 7.52 5.84 -6.43
C ASP A 138 8.59 4.73 -6.54
N THR A 139 9.84 5.07 -6.25
CA THR A 139 10.99 4.16 -6.30
C THR A 139 11.60 3.94 -4.92
N LEU A 140 12.18 2.76 -4.74
CA LEU A 140 12.92 2.36 -3.54
C LEU A 140 14.14 1.51 -3.94
N ASN A 141 15.31 1.83 -3.41
CA ASN A 141 16.50 0.99 -3.58
C ASN A 141 16.52 -0.10 -2.51
N VAL A 142 16.77 -1.34 -2.94
CA VAL A 142 16.76 -2.54 -2.12
C VAL A 142 18.02 -3.36 -2.44
N THR A 143 18.84 -3.64 -1.43
CA THR A 143 19.99 -4.56 -1.48
C THR A 143 19.59 -5.90 -0.87
N LEU A 144 19.54 -6.92 -1.73
CA LEU A 144 19.10 -8.27 -1.38
C LEU A 144 20.27 -9.14 -0.88
N ALA A 145 20.01 -10.43 -0.61
CA ALA A 145 21.00 -11.36 -0.08
C ALA A 145 22.23 -11.59 -0.98
N ASP A 146 22.16 -11.25 -2.27
CA ASP A 146 23.29 -11.29 -3.19
C ASP A 146 24.19 -10.04 -3.13
N GLY A 147 23.83 -9.06 -2.28
CA GLY A 147 24.56 -7.80 -2.12
C GLY A 147 24.37 -6.82 -3.28
N ILE A 148 23.49 -7.13 -4.25
CA ILE A 148 23.24 -6.27 -5.41
C ILE A 148 22.06 -5.34 -5.08
N GLU A 149 22.31 -4.04 -5.13
CA GLU A 149 21.27 -3.01 -5.02
C GLU A 149 20.42 -2.98 -6.30
N ARG A 150 19.10 -2.96 -6.13
CA ARG A 150 18.10 -2.88 -7.18
C ARG A 150 17.09 -1.80 -6.88
N THR A 151 16.64 -1.10 -7.90
CA THR A 151 15.52 -0.15 -7.77
C THR A 151 14.20 -0.85 -8.04
N TYR A 152 13.33 -0.85 -7.03
CA TYR A 152 11.97 -1.34 -7.11
C TYR A 152 10.99 -0.18 -7.28
N HIS A 153 9.95 -0.42 -8.08
CA HIS A 153 8.75 0.42 -8.09
C HIS A 153 7.86 0.02 -6.93
N VAL A 154 7.33 1.00 -6.21
CA VAL A 154 6.54 0.83 -4.99
C VAL A 154 5.29 1.68 -5.03
N ALA A 155 4.18 1.14 -4.52
CA ALA A 155 2.98 1.90 -4.25
C ALA A 155 3.16 2.66 -2.93
N VAL A 156 2.84 3.96 -2.96
CA VAL A 156 3.03 4.85 -1.82
C VAL A 156 1.79 5.68 -1.51
N ILE A 157 1.68 6.10 -0.25
CA ILE A 157 0.76 7.14 0.23
C ILE A 157 1.56 8.23 0.94
N GLY A 158 0.97 9.40 1.17
CA GLY A 158 1.64 10.40 2.02
C GLY A 158 1.60 10.03 3.49
N ASP A 159 2.39 10.74 4.30
CA ASP A 159 2.53 10.44 5.72
C ASP A 159 1.36 11.09 6.51
N PRO A 160 0.41 10.30 7.05
CA PRO A 160 -0.71 10.85 7.80
C PRO A 160 -0.26 11.59 9.07
N CYS A 161 0.98 11.40 9.50
CA CYS A 161 1.54 12.08 10.67
C CYS A 161 2.08 13.49 10.38
N GLU A 162 1.94 13.98 9.14
CA GLU A 162 2.07 15.42 8.84
C GLU A 162 0.89 16.23 9.41
N ARG A 163 -0.29 15.59 9.57
CA ARG A 163 -1.50 16.19 10.19
C ARG A 163 -2.13 15.20 11.19
N PRO A 164 -1.42 14.86 12.28
CA PRO A 164 -1.81 13.78 13.19
C PRO A 164 -3.12 14.06 13.93
N GLU A 165 -3.53 15.31 14.05
CA GLU A 165 -4.83 15.71 14.62
C GLU A 165 -6.01 15.12 13.87
N ALA A 166 -5.89 14.93 12.54
CA ALA A 166 -6.94 14.34 11.71
C ALA A 166 -7.26 12.88 12.10
N LEU A 167 -6.33 12.18 12.78
CA LEU A 167 -6.58 10.82 13.28
C LEU A 167 -7.65 10.78 14.38
N ARG A 168 -7.88 11.90 15.08
CA ARG A 168 -8.83 12.02 16.19
C ARG A 168 -10.14 12.66 15.80
N GLU A 169 -10.29 13.07 14.54
CA GLU A 169 -11.52 13.67 14.04
C GLU A 169 -12.67 12.65 14.04
N PRO A 170 -13.82 12.99 14.65
CA PRO A 170 -14.97 12.10 14.65
C PRO A 170 -15.58 11.91 13.27
N PHE A 171 -15.91 10.66 12.90
CA PHE A 171 -16.69 10.36 11.70
C PHE A 171 -17.68 9.22 11.96
N VAL A 172 -18.74 9.12 11.15
CA VAL A 172 -19.72 8.03 11.26
C VAL A 172 -19.45 7.00 10.18
N GLN A 173 -19.21 5.74 10.60
CA GLN A 173 -19.19 4.60 9.69
C GLN A 173 -20.62 4.12 9.45
N PRO A 174 -21.11 4.12 8.21
CA PRO A 174 -22.50 3.77 7.95
C PRO A 174 -22.77 2.26 8.06
N PHE A 175 -21.74 1.43 8.26
CA PHE A 175 -21.87 -0.03 8.31
C PHE A 175 -22.09 -0.61 9.71
N TYR A 176 -21.68 0.09 10.77
CA TYR A 176 -21.64 -0.51 12.10
C TYR A 176 -22.74 -0.05 13.04
N SER A 177 -23.63 0.89 12.66
CA SER A 177 -24.69 1.43 13.51
C SER A 177 -24.24 1.77 14.95
N ARG A 178 -22.96 2.11 15.12
CA ARG A 178 -22.27 2.27 16.42
C ARG A 178 -22.06 3.73 16.83
N GLY A 179 -22.63 4.68 16.07
CA GLY A 179 -22.38 6.09 16.27
C GLY A 179 -20.98 6.51 15.80
N PRO A 180 -20.48 7.69 16.23
CA PRO A 180 -19.21 8.23 15.77
C PRO A 180 -17.96 7.39 16.19
N THR A 181 -16.93 7.48 15.36
CA THR A 181 -15.60 6.85 15.47
C THR A 181 -14.48 7.84 15.27
N THR A 182 -13.23 7.40 15.46
CA THR A 182 -12.02 8.09 15.00
C THR A 182 -11.10 7.09 14.29
N LEU A 183 -10.15 7.59 13.49
CA LEU A 183 -9.16 6.71 12.86
C LEU A 183 -8.19 6.13 13.89
N GLU A 184 -7.86 6.88 14.93
CA GLU A 184 -7.08 6.41 16.09
C GLU A 184 -7.69 5.16 16.73
N ARG A 185 -9.03 5.04 16.73
CA ARG A 185 -9.74 3.86 17.23
C ARG A 185 -9.78 2.71 16.21
N ASP A 186 -10.10 3.00 14.97
CA ASP A 186 -10.43 1.97 13.97
C ASP A 186 -9.22 1.51 13.14
N ALA A 187 -8.13 2.26 13.15
CA ALA A 187 -6.82 1.97 12.57
C ALA A 187 -5.71 2.22 13.62
N PRO A 188 -5.71 1.49 14.75
CA PRO A 188 -4.84 1.75 15.90
C PRO A 188 -3.34 1.56 15.62
N GLU A 189 -2.98 0.93 14.49
CA GLU A 189 -1.59 0.81 14.03
C GLU A 189 -1.08 2.07 13.34
N VAL A 190 -1.98 2.97 12.91
CA VAL A 190 -1.62 4.28 12.35
C VAL A 190 -1.25 5.20 13.52
N ARG A 191 0.00 5.12 13.94
CA ARG A 191 0.54 5.85 15.09
C ARG A 191 1.62 6.83 14.66
N CYS A 192 1.59 8.00 15.28
CA CYS A 192 2.56 9.05 15.03
C CYS A 192 3.53 9.21 16.18
N LYS A 193 4.82 9.31 15.86
CA LYS A 193 5.88 9.69 16.79
C LYS A 193 6.78 10.69 16.11
N ASP A 194 7.04 11.83 16.76
CA ASP A 194 7.92 12.89 16.26
C ASP A 194 7.54 13.36 14.83
N GLY A 195 6.23 13.47 14.55
CA GLY A 195 5.70 13.89 13.25
C GLY A 195 5.83 12.86 12.12
N LYS A 196 6.10 11.59 12.46
CA LYS A 196 6.32 10.51 11.49
C LYS A 196 5.45 9.29 11.79
N LEU A 197 4.96 8.64 10.74
CA LEU A 197 4.31 7.34 10.86
C LEU A 197 5.31 6.29 11.40
N VAL A 198 4.94 5.69 12.52
CA VAL A 198 5.74 4.68 13.23
C VAL A 198 5.83 3.40 12.40
N GLY A 199 7.01 2.80 12.36
CA GLY A 199 7.22 1.51 11.69
C GLY A 199 7.14 1.55 10.17
N ALA A 200 7.09 2.74 9.55
CA ALA A 200 6.95 2.89 8.11
C ALA A 200 8.29 3.12 7.40
N THR A 201 8.58 2.28 6.41
CA THR A 201 9.59 2.50 5.39
C THR A 201 9.16 3.59 4.43
N ARG A 202 10.12 4.45 4.05
CA ARG A 202 9.91 5.56 3.12
C ARG A 202 10.58 5.30 1.78
N SER A 203 9.91 5.68 0.70
CA SER A 203 10.43 5.68 -0.66
C SER A 203 11.51 6.76 -0.86
N GLN A 204 12.12 6.82 -2.05
CA GLN A 204 13.15 7.80 -2.38
C GLN A 204 12.70 9.25 -2.21
N HIS A 205 11.41 9.56 -2.46
CA HIS A 205 10.86 10.89 -2.23
C HIS A 205 10.23 11.08 -0.85
N GLY A 206 10.41 10.12 0.07
CA GLY A 206 9.97 10.24 1.45
C GLY A 206 8.52 9.83 1.74
N TYR A 207 7.82 9.23 0.78
CA TYR A 207 6.45 8.76 0.94
C TYR A 207 6.38 7.37 1.57
N ILE A 208 5.25 7.03 2.19
CA ILE A 208 5.06 5.78 2.93
C ILE A 208 4.85 4.62 1.95
N VAL A 209 5.72 3.62 2.00
CA VAL A 209 5.62 2.43 1.16
C VAL A 209 4.54 1.49 1.70
N ILE A 210 3.59 1.10 0.84
CA ILE A 210 2.49 0.19 1.21
C ILE A 210 2.48 -1.13 0.42
N GLN A 211 3.14 -1.22 -0.73
CA GLN A 211 3.29 -2.47 -1.50
C GLN A 211 4.41 -2.31 -2.54
N LEU A 212 5.03 -3.41 -3.01
CA LEU A 212 5.74 -3.38 -4.29
C LEU A 212 4.74 -3.16 -5.44
N PHE A 213 5.18 -2.49 -6.50
CA PHE A 213 4.41 -2.26 -7.72
C PHE A 213 5.21 -2.79 -8.93
N PRO A 214 5.26 -4.11 -9.17
CA PRO A 214 5.96 -4.65 -10.33
C PRO A 214 5.36 -4.08 -11.62
N LEU A 215 6.19 -3.46 -12.45
CA LEU A 215 5.73 -2.89 -13.72
C LEU A 215 5.23 -3.98 -14.67
N ALA A 216 4.23 -3.65 -15.47
CA ALA A 216 3.78 -4.49 -16.56
C ALA A 216 4.77 -4.37 -17.72
N GLU A 217 5.78 -5.23 -17.75
CA GLU A 217 6.78 -5.26 -18.83
C GLU A 217 6.11 -5.48 -20.19
N ASN A 218 6.49 -4.66 -21.18
CA ASN A 218 5.90 -4.67 -22.52
C ASN A 218 4.36 -4.51 -22.48
N TYR A 219 3.88 -3.57 -21.67
CA TYR A 219 2.46 -3.25 -21.58
C TYR A 219 1.90 -2.90 -22.97
N GLU A 220 0.94 -3.71 -23.41
CA GLU A 220 0.13 -3.46 -24.60
C GLU A 220 -1.33 -3.30 -24.16
N PRO A 221 -2.02 -2.22 -24.55
CA PRO A 221 -3.42 -2.02 -24.21
C PRO A 221 -4.26 -3.22 -24.66
N ASN A 222 -4.97 -3.85 -23.73
CA ASN A 222 -5.85 -4.97 -24.07
C ASN A 222 -7.15 -4.48 -24.76
N ALA A 223 -7.98 -5.41 -25.23
CA ALA A 223 -9.24 -5.08 -25.90
C ALA A 223 -10.19 -4.21 -25.05
N LEU A 224 -10.10 -4.28 -23.71
CA LEU A 224 -10.89 -3.43 -22.82
C LEU A 224 -10.36 -2.00 -22.80
N ALA A 225 -9.04 -1.83 -22.64
CA ALA A 225 -8.37 -0.53 -22.69
C ALA A 225 -8.56 0.17 -24.05
N GLN A 226 -8.72 -0.60 -25.12
CA GLN A 226 -9.04 -0.10 -26.47
C GLN A 226 -10.53 0.21 -26.68
N GLY A 227 -11.41 -0.05 -25.69
CA GLY A 227 -12.85 0.12 -25.82
C GLY A 227 -13.53 -0.89 -26.76
N ALA A 228 -12.83 -1.95 -27.16
CA ALA A 228 -13.32 -2.96 -28.09
C ALA A 228 -14.27 -3.99 -27.43
N VAL A 229 -14.30 -4.06 -26.09
CA VAL A 229 -15.20 -4.93 -25.34
C VAL A 229 -15.79 -4.20 -24.12
N PRO A 230 -17.03 -4.50 -23.72
CA PRO A 230 -17.60 -3.92 -22.50
C PRO A 230 -16.89 -4.45 -21.24
N PRO A 231 -16.89 -3.67 -20.14
CA PRO A 231 -16.46 -4.12 -18.82
C PRO A 231 -17.30 -5.31 -18.32
N LYS A 232 -16.61 -6.36 -17.89
CA LYS A 232 -17.07 -7.55 -17.21
C LYS A 232 -16.13 -7.85 -16.01
N PRO A 233 -16.45 -7.32 -14.81
CA PRO A 233 -15.73 -7.62 -13.57
C PRO A 233 -15.44 -9.12 -13.39
N GLY A 234 -14.22 -9.48 -12.99
CA GLY A 234 -13.82 -10.89 -12.84
C GLY A 234 -13.16 -11.50 -14.08
N ARG A 235 -13.16 -10.82 -15.24
CA ARG A 235 -12.45 -11.31 -16.44
C ARG A 235 -10.95 -11.29 -16.19
N LEU A 236 -10.31 -12.43 -16.47
CA LEU A 236 -8.86 -12.56 -16.43
C LEU A 236 -8.28 -12.36 -17.82
N PHE A 237 -7.31 -11.46 -17.90
CA PHE A 237 -6.42 -11.29 -19.04
C PHE A 237 -5.13 -12.07 -18.81
N MET A 238 -4.31 -12.19 -19.84
CA MET A 238 -3.01 -12.82 -19.79
C MET A 238 -1.99 -11.93 -20.49
N ASN A 239 -0.84 -11.67 -19.86
CA ASN A 239 0.24 -10.90 -20.47
C ASN A 239 1.16 -11.79 -21.34
N ALA A 240 2.16 -11.19 -21.99
CA ALA A 240 3.07 -11.87 -22.89
C ALA A 240 3.88 -13.01 -22.23
N ILE A 241 4.09 -12.94 -20.91
CA ILE A 241 4.82 -13.96 -20.13
C ILE A 241 3.89 -14.98 -19.45
N GLY A 242 2.60 -15.01 -19.82
CA GLY A 242 1.63 -15.99 -19.34
C GLY A 242 1.06 -15.73 -17.95
N GLN A 243 1.36 -14.58 -17.32
CA GLN A 243 0.75 -14.21 -16.05
C GLN A 243 -0.68 -13.72 -16.28
N ARG A 244 -1.60 -14.19 -15.43
CA ARG A 244 -3.01 -13.80 -15.49
C ARG A 244 -3.31 -12.70 -14.47
N TYR A 245 -4.16 -11.77 -14.87
CA TYR A 245 -4.50 -10.58 -14.08
C TYR A 245 -5.93 -10.11 -14.35
N GLN A 246 -6.47 -9.33 -13.41
CA GLN A 246 -7.68 -8.53 -13.63
C GLN A 246 -7.29 -7.11 -14.02
N ASP A 247 -8.00 -6.51 -14.97
CA ASP A 247 -7.76 -5.14 -15.41
C ASP A 247 -8.65 -4.16 -14.61
N GLU A 248 -8.09 -3.05 -14.14
CA GLU A 248 -8.84 -2.04 -13.39
C GLU A 248 -10.04 -1.49 -14.16
N GLY A 249 -9.94 -1.40 -15.49
CA GLY A 249 -10.98 -0.89 -16.37
C GLY A 249 -12.27 -1.72 -16.29
N GLU A 250 -12.17 -2.97 -15.86
CA GLU A 250 -13.35 -3.84 -15.65
C GLU A 250 -14.27 -3.29 -14.57
N TYR A 251 -13.73 -2.48 -13.67
CA TYR A 251 -14.40 -1.95 -12.50
C TYR A 251 -14.79 -0.49 -12.64
N ALA A 252 -14.50 0.18 -13.76
CA ALA A 252 -14.73 1.62 -13.94
C ALA A 252 -16.15 2.07 -13.53
N ILE A 253 -17.19 1.34 -14.01
CA ILE A 253 -18.60 1.63 -13.67
C ILE A 253 -18.87 1.41 -12.17
N MET A 254 -18.26 0.38 -11.58
CA MET A 254 -18.43 0.08 -10.14
C MET A 254 -17.72 1.12 -9.28
N CYS A 255 -16.56 1.60 -9.71
CA CYS A 255 -15.80 2.64 -9.01
C CYS A 255 -16.52 3.99 -9.08
N HIS A 256 -17.09 4.35 -10.23
CA HIS A 256 -17.94 5.55 -10.34
C HIS A 256 -19.09 5.50 -9.34
N LYS A 257 -19.86 4.41 -9.32
CA LYS A 257 -20.96 4.24 -8.36
C LYS A 257 -20.48 4.28 -6.92
N ARG A 258 -19.33 3.68 -6.60
CA ARG A 258 -18.76 3.72 -5.25
C ARG A 258 -18.39 5.15 -4.84
N ALA A 259 -17.85 5.94 -5.76
CA ALA A 259 -17.52 7.34 -5.54
C ALA A 259 -18.78 8.19 -5.31
N GLU A 260 -19.83 8.02 -6.12
CA GLU A 260 -21.13 8.70 -5.95
C GLU A 260 -21.79 8.41 -4.60
N ASN A 261 -21.53 7.22 -4.04
CA ASN A 261 -22.01 6.82 -2.72
C ASN A 261 -21.03 7.18 -1.59
N GLY A 262 -19.98 7.97 -1.88
CA GLY A 262 -19.04 8.50 -0.89
C GLY A 262 -18.06 7.47 -0.32
N TYR A 263 -17.75 6.39 -1.06
CA TYR A 263 -16.84 5.31 -0.63
C TYR A 263 -17.19 4.71 0.73
N ASN A 264 -18.46 4.75 1.07
CA ASN A 264 -18.90 4.70 2.46
C ASN A 264 -18.80 3.32 3.12
N SER A 265 -18.02 2.37 2.60
CA SER A 265 -18.02 0.98 3.05
C SER A 265 -16.67 0.31 3.28
N GLY A 266 -16.62 -0.44 4.37
CA GLY A 266 -15.57 -1.40 4.69
C GLY A 266 -14.23 -0.76 5.04
N MET A 267 -13.18 -1.59 5.05
CA MET A 267 -11.82 -1.16 5.36
C MET A 267 -11.25 -0.13 4.38
N GLY A 268 -11.79 -0.12 3.15
CA GLY A 268 -11.45 0.86 2.13
C GLY A 268 -11.74 2.29 2.55
N GLU A 269 -12.86 2.53 3.26
CA GLU A 269 -13.18 3.85 3.79
C GLU A 269 -12.11 4.33 4.79
N ILE A 270 -11.71 3.45 5.71
CA ILE A 270 -10.68 3.76 6.72
C ILE A 270 -9.34 4.06 6.05
N PHE A 271 -8.93 3.23 5.09
CA PHE A 271 -7.71 3.46 4.31
C PHE A 271 -7.75 4.82 3.59
N ARG A 272 -8.84 5.10 2.87
CA ARG A 272 -8.99 6.36 2.13
C ARG A 272 -8.95 7.58 3.05
N ARG A 273 -9.58 7.50 4.21
CA ARG A 273 -9.52 8.58 5.21
C ARG A 273 -8.09 8.81 5.70
N VAL A 274 -7.34 7.75 6.00
CA VAL A 274 -5.91 7.86 6.38
C VAL A 274 -5.08 8.45 5.24
N ALA A 275 -5.24 7.94 4.02
CA ALA A 275 -4.46 8.39 2.87
C ALA A 275 -4.80 9.84 2.45
N ALA A 276 -6.02 10.31 2.74
CA ALA A 276 -6.45 11.68 2.51
C ALA A 276 -5.87 12.68 3.52
N ILE A 277 -5.34 12.22 4.67
CA ILE A 277 -4.75 13.10 5.68
C ILE A 277 -3.56 13.87 5.10
N SER A 278 -2.77 13.28 4.22
CA SER A 278 -1.65 13.97 3.58
C SER A 278 -1.48 13.41 2.17
N PRO A 279 -2.21 13.92 1.15
CA PRO A 279 -2.12 13.37 -0.20
C PRO A 279 -0.71 13.53 -0.78
N VAL A 280 -0.25 12.51 -1.52
CA VAL A 280 1.03 12.57 -2.24
C VAL A 280 1.02 13.76 -3.20
N GLY A 281 2.07 14.58 -3.16
CA GLY A 281 2.17 15.81 -3.96
C GLY A 281 1.60 17.07 -3.29
N ALA A 282 0.92 16.99 -2.13
CA ALA A 282 0.51 18.18 -1.38
C ALA A 282 1.70 19.07 -0.99
N ARG A 283 2.87 18.47 -0.78
CA ARG A 283 4.14 19.18 -0.51
C ARG A 283 4.65 19.99 -1.70
N ALA A 284 4.33 19.59 -2.93
CA ALA A 284 4.64 20.38 -4.13
C ALA A 284 3.69 21.58 -4.28
N LEU A 285 2.46 21.50 -3.77
CA LEU A 285 1.48 22.58 -3.81
C LEU A 285 1.65 23.61 -2.69
N ALA A 286 2.18 23.21 -1.53
CA ALA A 286 2.45 24.11 -0.41
C ALA A 286 3.81 24.85 -0.52
N GLY A 287 4.67 24.44 -1.47
CA GLY A 287 6.00 25.02 -1.69
C GLY A 287 6.05 26.20 -2.66
N ASP A 288 4.90 26.60 -3.22
CA ASP A 288 4.80 27.62 -4.29
C ASP A 288 4.02 28.89 -3.86
N GLU A 289 3.98 29.20 -2.56
CA GLU A 289 3.43 30.47 -2.04
C GLU A 289 4.39 31.67 -2.27
N ASN A 290 5.03 31.75 -3.43
CA ASN A 290 5.65 33.01 -3.89
C ASN A 290 5.52 33.25 -5.40
N GLY A 291 4.63 32.52 -6.08
CA GLY A 291 4.26 32.78 -7.47
C GLY A 291 2.85 33.35 -7.56
N SER A 292 2.73 34.65 -7.85
CA SER A 292 1.45 35.34 -8.02
C SER A 292 0.57 34.67 -9.08
N CYS A 293 -0.56 34.08 -8.68
CA CYS A 293 -1.65 33.73 -9.57
C CYS A 293 -2.35 35.01 -10.05
N GLN A 294 -2.21 35.35 -11.33
CA GLN A 294 -3.19 36.21 -12.00
C GLN A 294 -4.37 35.34 -12.42
N GLU A 295 -5.55 35.73 -11.94
CA GLU A 295 -6.83 35.12 -12.26
C GLU A 295 -7.12 35.20 -13.77
N GLY A 296 -7.08 34.05 -14.44
CA GLY A 296 -7.68 33.87 -15.75
C GLY A 296 -9.16 33.55 -15.58
N ALA A 297 -10.02 34.53 -15.82
CA ALA A 297 -11.47 34.41 -15.75
C ALA A 297 -12.00 33.28 -16.66
N LEU A 298 -12.85 32.42 -16.08
CA LEU A 298 -13.70 31.47 -16.80
C LEU A 298 -14.69 32.26 -17.69
N PRO A 299 -14.83 31.96 -18.99
CA PRO A 299 -15.89 32.55 -19.79
C PRO A 299 -17.24 31.93 -19.40
N VAL A 300 -18.11 32.80 -18.90
CA VAL A 300 -19.52 32.54 -18.58
C VAL A 300 -20.29 32.19 -19.84
N ALA A 301 -21.16 31.18 -19.71
CA ALA A 301 -22.08 30.70 -20.72
C ALA A 301 -22.93 31.83 -21.35
N ALA A 302 -23.03 31.83 -22.68
CA ALA A 302 -24.01 32.64 -23.40
C ALA A 302 -25.26 31.79 -23.68
N THR A 303 -26.38 32.16 -23.06
CA THR A 303 -27.72 31.78 -23.49
C THR A 303 -28.18 32.70 -24.61
N ALA A 304 -28.74 32.14 -25.68
CA ALA A 304 -29.67 32.84 -26.55
C ALA A 304 -30.60 31.83 -27.24
N GLU A 305 -31.87 31.90 -26.86
CA GLU A 305 -33.01 31.49 -27.68
C GLU A 305 -33.07 32.31 -28.97
N GLU A 306 -33.91 31.84 -29.90
CA GLU A 306 -34.46 32.54 -31.07
C GLU A 306 -33.76 32.27 -32.41
N LEU A 307 -34.35 31.35 -33.19
CA LEU A 307 -34.49 31.46 -34.65
C LEU A 307 -35.48 30.38 -35.13
N THR A 308 -36.77 30.74 -35.11
CA THR A 308 -37.80 30.12 -35.95
C THR A 308 -37.88 30.87 -37.28
N SER A 309 -38.30 30.14 -38.33
CA SER A 309 -38.85 30.65 -39.60
C SER A 309 -37.89 31.34 -40.58
N SER A 310 -37.47 30.59 -41.61
CA SER A 310 -37.95 30.74 -43.00
C SER A 310 -36.94 30.17 -43.98
N GLN A 311 -37.24 29.05 -44.65
CA GLN A 311 -36.87 28.86 -46.06
C GLN A 311 -37.99 28.05 -46.73
N SER A 312 -38.53 28.72 -47.75
CA SER A 312 -39.26 28.23 -48.92
C SER A 312 -38.64 27.03 -49.59
#